data_AF-A0A352XQH6-F1
#
_entry.id   AF-A0A352XQH6-F1
#
_cell.length_a   1.000
_cell.length_b   1.000
_cell.length_c   1.000
_cell.angle_alpha   90.00
_cell.angle_beta   90.00
_cell.angle_gamma   90.00
#
_symmetry.space_group_name_H-M   'P 1'
#
loop_
_entity.id
_entity.type
_entity.pdbx_description
1 polymer ?
#
loop_
_entity_poly.entity_id
_entity_poly.type
_entity_poly.pdbx_seq_one_letter_code
_entity_poly.pdbx_strand_id
1 'polypeptide(L)'
;LETYAIAGARGSGVICLNGAAARLNSEGDIVIIISYGQYDEAEIRALVPHVIFVDEENRITEVKHVPLNEMLTETLAEAEAEAEVVYS
;
A
#
# COMPACT_ATOMS: atom_id res chain seq x y z
N LEU A 1 10.66 5.87 -0.36
CA LEU A 1 11.58 5.29 -1.37
C LEU A 1 10.71 4.72 -2.48
N GLU A 2 11.10 4.91 -3.74
CA GLU A 2 10.46 4.27 -4.90
C GLU A 2 11.49 3.38 -5.60
N THR A 3 11.07 2.17 -5.98
CA THR A 3 11.91 1.20 -6.70
C THR A 3 11.01 0.21 -7.44
N TYR A 4 11.59 -0.75 -8.12
CA TYR A 4 10.90 -1.80 -8.86
C TYR A 4 10.98 -3.15 -8.13
N ALA A 5 9.98 -4.00 -8.34
CA ALA A 5 9.94 -5.35 -7.80
C ALA A 5 10.68 -6.33 -8.72
N ILE A 6 11.39 -7.30 -8.10
CA ILE A 6 11.98 -8.46 -8.78
C ILE A 6 11.35 -9.71 -8.15
N ALA A 7 10.94 -10.67 -8.98
CA ALA A 7 10.29 -11.89 -8.48
C ALA A 7 11.24 -12.71 -7.60
N GLY A 8 10.78 -13.01 -6.38
CA GLY A 8 11.43 -13.96 -5.48
C GLY A 8 11.00 -15.40 -5.72
N ALA A 9 11.63 -16.34 -5.01
CA ALA A 9 11.24 -17.74 -5.04
C ALA A 9 9.81 -17.90 -4.47
N ARG A 10 8.94 -18.63 -5.19
CA ARG A 10 7.54 -18.85 -4.80
C ARG A 10 7.47 -19.51 -3.42
N GLY A 11 6.62 -18.98 -2.54
CA GLY A 11 6.37 -19.53 -1.20
C GLY A 11 7.47 -19.25 -0.17
N SER A 12 8.53 -18.54 -0.54
CA SER A 12 9.65 -18.25 0.38
C SER A 12 9.34 -17.18 1.43
N GLY A 13 8.34 -16.33 1.21
CA GLY A 13 8.10 -15.15 2.06
C GLY A 13 9.21 -14.08 1.95
N VAL A 14 10.10 -14.17 0.96
CA VAL A 14 11.24 -13.25 0.87
C VAL A 14 10.80 -11.83 0.50
N ILE A 15 11.17 -10.88 1.35
CA ILE A 15 11.15 -9.44 1.06
C ILE A 15 12.59 -8.95 1.20
N CYS A 16 13.20 -8.58 0.08
CA CYS A 16 14.61 -8.19 0.03
C CYS A 16 14.76 -6.82 -0.60
N LEU A 17 15.16 -5.84 0.23
CA LEU A 17 15.53 -4.50 -0.23
C LEU A 17 17.00 -4.52 -0.64
N ASN A 18 17.25 -4.33 -1.94
CA ASN A 18 18.58 -4.45 -2.51
C ASN A 18 19.24 -3.08 -2.74
N GLY A 19 20.58 -3.07 -2.79
CA GLY A 19 21.37 -1.90 -3.21
C GLY A 19 21.17 -0.69 -2.31
N ALA A 20 20.83 0.46 -2.90
CA ALA A 20 20.64 1.71 -2.15
C ALA A 20 19.48 1.64 -1.14
N ALA A 21 18.46 0.81 -1.42
CA ALA A 21 17.34 0.60 -0.51
C ALA A 21 17.77 -0.04 0.82
N ALA A 22 18.75 -0.96 0.78
CA ALA A 22 19.31 -1.62 1.96
C ALA A 22 20.01 -0.67 2.94
N ARG A 23 20.31 0.57 2.52
CA ARG A 23 20.92 1.57 3.41
C ARG A 23 19.91 2.31 4.27
N LEU A 24 18.63 2.24 3.91
CA LEU A 24 17.53 2.93 4.57
C LEU A 24 16.71 2.00 5.46
N ASN A 25 17.01 0.69 5.43
CA ASN A 25 16.24 -0.35 6.08
C ASN A 25 17.16 -1.45 6.61
N SER A 26 16.71 -2.13 7.65
CA SER A 26 17.39 -3.29 8.26
C SER A 26 16.51 -4.54 8.19
N GLU A 27 17.13 -5.71 8.31
CA GLU A 27 16.38 -6.96 8.50
C GLU A 27 15.49 -6.86 9.75
N GLY A 28 14.23 -7.25 9.61
CA GLY A 28 13.21 -7.15 10.68
C GLY A 28 12.38 -5.87 10.66
N ASP A 29 12.72 -4.87 9.83
CA ASP A 29 11.87 -3.70 9.66
C ASP A 29 10.51 -4.09 9.06
N ILE A 30 9.42 -3.55 9.62
CA ILE A 30 8.09 -3.64 9.03
C ILE A 30 7.99 -2.60 7.91
N VAL A 31 7.65 -3.06 6.71
CA VAL A 31 7.50 -2.21 5.52
C VAL A 31 6.13 -2.37 4.89
N ILE A 32 5.68 -1.32 4.20
CA ILE A 32 4.48 -1.35 3.35
C ILE A 32 4.94 -1.24 1.90
N ILE A 33 4.51 -2.17 1.04
CA ILE A 33 4.79 -2.15 -0.40
C ILE A 33 3.52 -1.67 -1.12
N ILE A 34 3.65 -0.62 -1.93
CA ILE A 34 2.53 -0.02 -2.67
C ILE A 34 2.91 0.09 -4.15
N SER A 35 1.97 -0.22 -5.03
CA SER A 35 2.05 0.09 -6.45
C SER A 35 0.99 1.11 -6.82
N TYR A 36 1.35 2.08 -7.66
CA TYR A 36 0.45 3.11 -8.16
C TYR A 36 0.14 2.87 -9.63
N GLY A 37 -1.03 3.30 -10.06
CA GLY A 37 -1.46 3.34 -11.45
C GLY A 37 -2.14 4.67 -11.75
N GLN A 38 -2.06 5.11 -13.00
CA GLN A 38 -2.85 6.23 -13.48
C GLN A 38 -4.16 5.69 -14.03
N TYR A 39 -5.26 6.32 -13.64
CA TYR A 39 -6.61 5.93 -13.99
C TYR A 39 -7.42 7.18 -14.29
N ASP A 40 -8.38 7.08 -15.19
CA ASP A 40 -9.40 8.11 -15.34
C ASP A 40 -10.49 8.01 -14.24
N GLU A 41 -11.36 9.01 -14.19
CA GLU A 41 -12.39 9.10 -13.15
C GLU A 41 -13.41 7.93 -13.20
N ALA A 42 -13.70 7.40 -14.39
CA ALA A 42 -14.61 6.26 -14.55
C ALA A 42 -13.94 4.96 -14.08
N GLU A 43 -12.65 4.79 -14.39
CA GLU A 43 -11.83 3.66 -13.93
C GLU A 43 -11.67 3.68 -12.41
N ILE A 44 -11.41 4.83 -11.80
CA ILE A 44 -11.27 4.97 -10.33
C ILE A 44 -12.54 4.51 -9.61
N ARG A 45 -13.72 4.86 -10.12
CA ARG A 45 -15.01 4.46 -9.52
C ARG A 45 -15.22 2.94 -9.51
N ALA A 46 -14.60 2.24 -10.45
CA ALA A 46 -14.68 0.78 -10.57
C ALA A 46 -13.45 0.07 -9.99
N LEU A 47 -12.44 0.81 -9.51
CA LEU A 47 -11.19 0.23 -9.04
C LEU A 47 -11.40 -0.52 -7.73
N VAL A 48 -11.01 -1.80 -7.70
CA VAL A 48 -11.01 -2.63 -6.50
C VAL A 48 -9.58 -3.08 -6.23
N PRO A 49 -8.79 -2.32 -5.43
CA PRO A 49 -7.42 -2.69 -5.10
C PRO A 49 -7.34 -4.02 -4.35
N HIS A 50 -6.20 -4.69 -4.51
CA HIS A 50 -5.86 -5.89 -3.75
C HIS A 50 -5.06 -5.47 -2.52
N VAL A 51 -5.68 -5.55 -1.34
CA VAL A 51 -5.00 -5.28 -0.07
C VAL A 51 -4.65 -6.61 0.57
N ILE A 52 -3.35 -6.90 0.66
CA ILE A 52 -2.83 -8.18 1.14
C ILE A 52 -2.23 -7.96 2.53
N PHE A 53 -2.78 -8.66 3.52
CA PHE A 53 -2.21 -8.73 4.87
C PHE A 53 -1.37 -10.00 5.00
N VAL A 54 -0.30 -9.90 5.77
CA VAL A 54 0.65 -11.00 6.00
C VAL A 54 0.95 -11.17 7.48
N ASP A 55 1.44 -12.34 7.86
CA ASP A 55 2.00 -12.64 9.18
C ASP A 55 3.49 -12.23 9.30
N GLU A 56 4.09 -12.51 10.46
CA GLU A 56 5.51 -12.23 10.76
C GLU A 56 6.49 -13.00 9.85
N GLU A 57 6.04 -14.06 9.18
CA GLU A 57 6.81 -14.81 8.18
C GLU A 57 6.43 -14.46 6.74
N ASN A 58 5.76 -13.33 6.53
CA ASN A 58 5.28 -12.83 5.24
C ASN A 58 4.35 -13.81 4.49
N ARG A 59 3.62 -14.67 5.22
CA ARG A 59 2.56 -15.51 4.63
C ARG A 59 1.25 -14.75 4.62
N ILE A 60 0.50 -14.89 3.54
CA ILE A 60 -0.79 -14.22 3.36
C ILE A 60 -1.77 -14.73 4.43
N THR A 61 -2.31 -13.81 5.23
CA THR A 61 -3.34 -14.08 6.24
C THR A 61 -4.72 -13.67 5.75
N GLU A 62 -4.79 -12.57 4.98
CA GLU A 62 -6.04 -12.03 4.45
C GLU A 62 -5.79 -11.32 3.12
N VAL A 63 -6.75 -11.46 2.19
CA VAL A 63 -6.82 -10.65 0.97
C VAL A 63 -8.15 -9.93 0.97
N LYS A 64 -8.11 -8.59 1.03
CA LYS A 64 -9.29 -7.74 0.93
C LYS A 64 -9.38 -7.15 -0.47
N HIS A 65 -10.59 -7.19 -1.00
CA HIS A 65 -11.00 -6.54 -2.23
C HIS A 65 -12.08 -5.53 -1.86
N VAL A 66 -11.65 -4.31 -1.54
CA VAL A 66 -12.56 -3.23 -1.15
C VAL A 66 -12.58 -2.21 -2.29
N PRO A 67 -13.75 -1.86 -2.85
CA PRO A 67 -13.84 -0.78 -3.82
C PRO A 67 -13.15 0.49 -3.29
N LEU A 68 -12.32 1.12 -4.13
CA LEU A 68 -11.48 2.24 -3.71
C LEU A 68 -12.33 3.40 -3.16
N ASN A 69 -13.49 3.64 -3.76
CA ASN A 69 -14.44 4.66 -3.30
C ASN A 69 -14.94 4.42 -1.87
N GLU A 70 -15.12 3.17 -1.44
CA GLU A 70 -15.52 2.83 -0.07
C GLU A 70 -14.38 3.14 0.93
N MET A 71 -13.12 2.94 0.52
CA MET A 71 -11.94 3.25 1.33
C MET A 71 -11.69 4.76 1.50
N LEU A 72 -12.14 5.58 0.55
CA LEU A 72 -11.96 7.04 0.55
C LEU A 72 -13.01 7.80 1.38
N THR A 73 -14.13 7.16 1.71
CA THR A 73 -15.25 7.80 2.41
C THR A 73 -14.89 8.27 3.82
N GLU A 74 -13.98 7.57 4.50
CA GLU A 74 -13.53 7.93 5.85
C GLU A 74 -12.45 9.03 5.83
N THR A 75 -11.60 9.06 4.80
CA THR A 75 -10.47 9.99 4.70
C THR A 75 -10.85 11.38 4.20
N LEU A 76 -11.89 11.50 3.36
CA LEU A 76 -12.37 12.81 2.90
C LEU A 76 -13.04 13.60 4.03
N ALA A 77 -13.77 12.93 4.92
CA ALA A 77 -14.41 13.58 6.08
C ALA A 77 -13.37 14.12 7.08
N GLU A 78 -12.26 13.40 7.30
CA GLU A 78 -11.16 13.84 8.16
C GLU A 78 -10.34 14.97 7.51
N ALA A 79 -10.08 14.89 6.20
CA ALA A 79 -9.34 15.91 5.47
C ALA A 79 -10.10 17.24 5.32
N GLU A 80 -11.43 17.20 5.17
CA GLU A 80 -12.27 18.41 5.17
C GLU A 80 -12.27 19.10 6.54
N ALA A 81 -12.30 18.33 7.64
CA ALA A 81 -12.26 18.86 9.00
C ALA A 81 -10.89 19.50 9.34
N GLU A 82 -9.77 18.92 8.89
CA GLU A 82 -8.45 19.53 9.09
C GLU A 82 -8.25 20.79 8.23
N ALA A 83 -8.78 20.82 7.01
CA ALA A 83 -8.71 22.01 6.17
C ALA A 83 -9.46 23.20 6.79
N GLU A 84 -10.63 22.98 7.38
CA GLU A 84 -11.42 24.05 8.01
C GLU A 84 -10.72 24.69 9.22
N VAL A 85 -9.95 23.91 10.00
CA VAL A 85 -9.15 24.39 11.15
C VAL A 85 -7.92 25.19 10.70
N VAL A 86 -7.36 24.89 9.53
CA VAL A 86 -6.17 25.57 9.00
C VAL A 86 -6.51 26.95 8.39
N TYR A 87 -7.78 27.18 8.02
CA TYR A 87 -8.25 28.44 7.46
C TYR A 87 -9.00 29.35 8.46
N SER A 88 -8.95 29.05 9.76
CA SER A 88 -9.51 29.88 10.85
C SER A 88 -8.46 30.60 11.68
#